data_AF-A0A946LIJ0-F1
#
_entry.id   AF-A0A946LIJ0-F1
#
_cell.length_a   1.000
_cell.length_b   1.000
_cell.length_c   1.000
_cell.angle_alpha   90.00
_cell.angle_beta   90.00
_cell.angle_gamma   90.00
#
_symmetry.space_group_name_H-M   'P 1'
#
loop_
_entity.id
_entity.type
_entity.pdbx_description
1 polymer ?
#
loop_
_entity_poly.entity_id
_entity_poly.type
_entity_poly.pdbx_seq_one_letter_code
_entity_poly.pdbx_strand_id
1 'polypeptide(L)'
;MTTKTEDKLGFAHLKKNRRNGIRFEGDQRTLCFKDEQIATGILPGKIDPYTYFYELRFLDDFPEITEWAFGSAWTQQVKIEKPKSSQGELLGKFFFASEDDRGIYIIEPGHDPAKKFTPIVQTPLPNLFNHPLNIPLRIVIAQMLIAALDDDMPYDQWIPVTSLVRREDVADLFVTDMVSTYGFQIKALGNDLRQALCDLQNIQQGN
;
A
#
# COMPACT_ATOMS: atom_id res chain seq x y z
N MET A 1 13.29 -33.07 4.08
CA MET A 1 14.08 -31.92 3.63
C MET A 1 13.10 -30.88 3.10
N THR A 2 12.75 -29.88 3.91
CA THR A 2 11.95 -28.75 3.45
C THR A 2 12.85 -27.86 2.61
N THR A 3 12.64 -27.86 1.29
CA THR A 3 13.21 -26.83 0.42
C THR A 3 12.75 -25.48 0.97
N LYS A 4 13.68 -24.64 1.42
CA LYS A 4 13.39 -23.22 1.66
C LYS A 4 12.87 -22.69 0.34
N THR A 5 11.59 -22.36 0.27
CA THR A 5 11.05 -21.56 -0.81
C THR A 5 11.83 -20.25 -0.75
N GLU A 6 12.65 -19.96 -1.76
CA GLU A 6 13.28 -18.65 -1.84
C GLU A 6 12.17 -17.61 -1.97
N ASP A 7 12.15 -16.61 -1.09
CA ASP A 7 11.17 -15.54 -1.17
C ASP A 7 11.35 -14.80 -2.49
N LYS A 8 10.30 -14.82 -3.33
CA LYS A 8 10.30 -14.14 -4.63
C LYS A 8 9.47 -12.88 -4.52
N LEU A 9 10.12 -11.75 -4.81
CA LEU A 9 9.52 -10.43 -4.79
C LEU A 9 8.94 -10.07 -6.17
N GLY A 10 7.66 -9.68 -6.18
CA GLY A 10 6.98 -9.09 -7.32
C GLY A 10 6.62 -7.62 -7.09
N PHE A 11 6.33 -6.91 -8.19
CA PHE A 11 5.88 -5.52 -8.16
C PHE A 11 4.49 -5.43 -8.80
N ALA A 12 3.47 -5.19 -7.96
CA ALA A 12 2.06 -5.16 -8.36
C ALA A 12 1.68 -3.78 -8.94
N HIS A 13 2.29 -3.42 -10.07
CA HIS A 13 1.91 -2.24 -10.82
C HIS A 13 2.28 -2.33 -12.30
N LEU A 14 1.63 -1.56 -13.16
CA LEU A 14 1.90 -1.56 -14.60
C LEU A 14 3.32 -1.08 -14.91
N LYS A 15 4.05 -1.87 -15.71
CA LYS A 15 5.34 -1.48 -16.27
C LYS A 15 5.12 -0.55 -17.46
N LYS A 16 4.97 0.75 -17.17
CA LYS A 16 5.05 1.83 -18.17
C LYS A 16 6.53 2.18 -18.38
N ASN A 17 6.97 3.33 -17.88
CA ASN A 17 8.38 3.79 -17.95
C ASN A 17 9.21 3.40 -16.72
N ARG A 18 8.80 2.34 -16.01
CA ARG A 18 9.45 1.90 -14.78
C ARG A 18 10.27 0.64 -15.01
N ARG A 19 11.31 0.48 -14.20
CA ARG A 19 12.18 -0.70 -14.24
C ARG A 19 11.49 -1.97 -13.72
N ASN A 20 10.52 -1.79 -12.82
CA ASN A 20 9.78 -2.87 -12.19
C ASN A 20 8.31 -2.80 -12.62
N GLY A 21 7.59 -3.92 -12.50
CA GLY A 21 6.16 -4.00 -12.69
C GLY A 21 5.75 -5.09 -13.68
N ILE A 22 4.48 -5.09 -14.04
CA ILE A 22 3.85 -6.07 -14.94
C ILE A 22 3.64 -5.39 -16.30
N ARG A 23 4.26 -5.96 -17.34
CA ARG A 23 4.09 -5.54 -18.73
C ARG A 23 3.02 -6.39 -19.40
N PHE A 24 2.16 -5.76 -20.20
CA PHE A 24 1.10 -6.44 -20.97
C PHE A 24 1.51 -6.47 -22.45
N GLU A 25 1.51 -7.66 -23.06
CA GLU A 25 1.98 -7.92 -24.42
C GLU A 25 0.96 -8.82 -25.13
N GLY A 26 -0.10 -8.22 -25.68
CA GLY A 26 -1.22 -8.97 -26.22
C GLY A 26 -1.94 -9.74 -25.13
N ASP A 27 -1.94 -11.07 -25.24
CA ASP A 27 -2.54 -11.97 -24.26
C ASP A 27 -1.54 -12.38 -23.16
N GLN A 28 -0.26 -12.04 -23.29
CA GLN A 28 0.77 -12.37 -22.32
C GLN A 28 0.98 -11.24 -21.33
N ARG A 29 1.26 -11.58 -20.07
CA ARG A 29 1.76 -10.65 -19.07
C ARG A 29 3.13 -11.10 -18.60
N THR A 30 4.03 -10.14 -18.39
CA THR A 30 5.43 -10.39 -18.04
C THR A 30 5.77 -9.58 -16.79
N LEU A 31 6.21 -10.25 -15.73
CA LEU A 31 6.68 -9.59 -14.52
C LEU A 31 8.16 -9.22 -14.69
N CYS A 32 8.49 -7.96 -14.45
CA CYS A 32 9.84 -7.44 -14.58
C CYS A 32 10.39 -6.87 -13.26
N PHE A 33 11.68 -7.09 -13.02
CA PHE A 33 12.46 -6.47 -11.96
C PHE A 33 13.78 -5.94 -12.53
N LYS A 34 14.09 -4.66 -12.28
CA LYS A 34 15.30 -3.99 -12.79
C LYS A 34 15.46 -4.09 -14.32
N ASP A 35 14.34 -4.11 -15.05
CA ASP A 35 14.22 -4.33 -16.50
C ASP A 35 14.45 -5.76 -16.99
N GLU A 36 14.72 -6.69 -16.08
CA GLU A 36 14.82 -8.11 -16.38
C GLU A 36 13.45 -8.79 -16.20
N GLN A 37 13.11 -9.69 -17.12
CA GLN A 37 11.94 -10.55 -16.96
C GLN A 37 12.25 -11.61 -15.89
N ILE A 38 11.41 -11.69 -14.87
CA ILE A 38 11.57 -12.64 -13.76
C ILE A 38 10.48 -13.72 -13.76
N ALA A 39 9.34 -13.46 -14.38
CA ALA A 39 8.25 -14.42 -14.52
C ALA A 39 7.37 -14.10 -15.74
N THR A 40 6.67 -15.12 -16.22
CA THR A 40 5.66 -15.02 -17.29
C THR A 40 4.32 -15.45 -16.72
N GLY A 41 3.29 -14.65 -16.97
CA GLY A 41 1.95 -14.90 -16.47
C GLY A 41 1.35 -16.20 -17.03
N ILE A 42 0.66 -16.95 -16.17
CA ILE A 42 0.05 -18.23 -16.51
C ILE A 42 -1.44 -18.15 -16.88
N LEU A 43 -2.14 -17.04 -16.58
CA LEU A 43 -3.56 -16.97 -16.91
C LEU A 43 -3.77 -16.94 -18.45
N PRO A 44 -4.74 -17.70 -18.97
CA PRO A 44 -5.01 -17.71 -20.40
C PRO A 44 -5.79 -16.48 -20.86
N GLY A 45 -5.63 -16.12 -22.13
CA GLY A 45 -6.44 -15.13 -22.82
C GLY A 45 -6.14 -13.68 -22.45
N LYS A 46 -6.85 -12.77 -23.13
CA LYS A 46 -6.76 -11.34 -22.92
C LYS A 46 -7.56 -10.94 -21.68
N ILE A 47 -6.93 -10.22 -20.76
CA ILE A 47 -7.56 -9.57 -19.62
C ILE A 47 -7.19 -8.09 -19.69
N ASP A 48 -8.17 -7.20 -19.61
CA ASP A 48 -7.87 -5.77 -19.60
C ASP A 48 -7.16 -5.38 -18.28
N PRO A 49 -6.29 -4.36 -18.29
CA PRO A 49 -5.54 -3.98 -17.10
C PRO A 49 -6.42 -3.59 -15.90
N TYR A 50 -7.60 -3.02 -16.11
CA TYR A 50 -8.46 -2.61 -15.00
C TYR A 50 -8.96 -3.83 -14.24
N THR A 51 -9.61 -4.76 -14.94
CA THR A 51 -10.09 -6.02 -14.35
C THR A 51 -8.94 -6.77 -13.69
N TYR A 52 -7.78 -6.81 -14.34
CA TYR A 52 -6.60 -7.52 -13.84
C TYR A 52 -6.12 -7.00 -12.47
N PHE A 53 -6.02 -5.68 -12.29
CA PHE A 53 -5.58 -5.10 -11.01
C PHE A 53 -6.71 -4.98 -9.99
N TYR A 54 -7.93 -4.66 -10.42
CA TYR A 54 -9.09 -4.55 -9.52
C TYR A 54 -9.44 -5.89 -8.88
N GLU A 55 -9.43 -6.98 -9.66
CA GLU A 55 -9.66 -8.34 -9.14
C GLU A 55 -8.39 -8.99 -8.56
N LEU A 56 -7.27 -8.27 -8.51
CA LEU A 56 -5.98 -8.77 -8.00
C LEU A 56 -5.47 -10.03 -8.72
N ARG A 57 -5.80 -10.19 -10.02
CA ARG A 57 -5.48 -11.39 -10.82
C ARG A 57 -3.98 -11.64 -10.97
N PHE A 58 -3.14 -10.63 -10.74
CA PHE A 58 -1.68 -10.81 -10.69
C PHE A 58 -1.23 -11.83 -9.64
N LEU A 59 -2.03 -12.05 -8.59
CA LEU A 59 -1.77 -13.12 -7.64
C LEU A 59 -1.85 -14.46 -8.39
N ASP A 60 -2.99 -14.78 -9.00
CA ASP A 60 -3.17 -16.03 -9.76
C ASP A 60 -2.19 -16.16 -10.93
N ASP A 61 -1.81 -15.03 -11.52
CA ASP A 61 -0.98 -14.99 -12.72
C ASP A 61 0.50 -15.31 -12.45
N PHE A 62 0.97 -15.00 -11.24
CA PHE A 62 2.34 -15.22 -10.80
C PHE A 62 2.34 -15.98 -9.46
N PRO A 63 1.94 -17.27 -9.44
CA PRO A 63 1.80 -18.05 -8.21
C PRO A 63 3.12 -18.28 -7.46
N GLU A 64 4.26 -18.17 -8.14
CA GLU A 64 5.58 -18.32 -7.56
C GLU A 64 6.05 -17.12 -6.72
N ILE A 65 5.35 -15.97 -6.82
CA ILE A 65 5.69 -14.75 -6.08
C ILE A 65 5.07 -14.81 -4.68
N THR A 66 5.93 -14.71 -3.67
CA THR A 66 5.55 -14.83 -2.25
C THR A 66 5.38 -13.46 -1.58
N GLU A 67 6.02 -12.41 -2.09
CA GLU A 67 5.92 -11.05 -1.56
C GLU A 67 5.67 -10.02 -2.67
N TRP A 68 4.86 -9.02 -2.37
CA TRP A 68 4.47 -7.98 -3.31
C TRP A 68 4.83 -6.58 -2.79
N ALA A 69 5.53 -5.83 -3.64
CA ALA A 69 5.75 -4.40 -3.47
C ALA A 69 4.81 -3.59 -4.37
N PHE A 70 4.37 -2.44 -3.87
CA PHE A 70 3.48 -1.54 -4.60
C PHE A 70 4.18 -0.19 -4.82
N GLY A 71 4.62 0.05 -6.05
CA GLY A 71 5.51 1.16 -6.39
C GLY A 71 6.97 0.90 -5.99
N SER A 72 7.25 0.81 -4.69
CA SER A 72 8.59 0.57 -4.14
C SER A 72 8.55 -0.40 -2.95
N ALA A 73 9.63 -1.17 -2.79
CA ALA A 73 9.85 -1.99 -1.60
C ALA A 73 10.59 -1.15 -0.56
N TRP A 74 10.02 -1.02 0.64
CA TRP A 74 10.60 -0.27 1.74
C TRP A 74 10.47 -1.05 3.05
N THR A 75 11.58 -1.27 3.74
CA THR A 75 11.62 -1.95 5.04
C THR A 75 12.67 -1.28 5.91
N GLN A 76 12.24 -0.51 6.92
CA GLN A 76 13.13 0.14 7.89
C GLN A 76 12.39 0.37 9.21
N GLN A 77 12.98 1.16 10.12
CA GLN A 77 12.31 1.54 11.36
C GLN A 77 11.54 2.86 11.18
N VAL A 78 10.49 3.04 11.97
CA VAL A 78 9.71 4.27 12.08
C VAL A 78 9.59 4.72 13.52
N LYS A 79 9.34 6.00 13.75
CA LYS A 79 9.04 6.55 15.08
C LYS A 79 7.90 7.56 14.99
N ILE A 80 7.01 7.56 15.96
CA ILE A 80 5.84 8.44 16.02
C ILE A 80 6.03 9.47 17.13
N GLU A 81 5.97 10.74 16.80
CA GLU A 81 5.89 11.83 17.80
C GLU A 81 4.44 11.97 18.25
N LYS A 82 4.22 12.16 19.57
CA LYS A 82 2.88 12.42 20.12
C LYS A 82 2.27 13.67 19.47
N PRO A 83 1.02 13.60 18.97
CA PRO A 83 0.44 14.72 18.25
C PRO A 83 0.04 15.85 19.22
N LYS A 84 -0.10 17.04 18.66
CA LYS A 84 -0.71 18.19 19.31
C LYS A 84 -2.06 18.46 18.65
N SER A 85 -3.05 18.82 19.47
CA SER A 85 -4.34 19.28 18.95
C SER A 85 -4.23 20.71 18.44
N SER A 86 -4.76 20.96 17.25
CA SER A 86 -4.85 22.28 16.63
C SER A 86 -6.13 22.36 15.82
N GLN A 87 -7.01 23.31 16.14
CA GLN A 87 -8.26 23.57 15.38
C GLN A 87 -9.16 22.33 15.18
N GLY A 88 -9.15 21.38 16.12
CA GLY A 88 -9.94 20.15 16.03
C GLY A 88 -9.25 18.99 15.32
N GLU A 89 -8.06 19.21 14.76
CA GLU A 89 -7.21 18.18 14.15
C GLU A 89 -6.08 17.77 15.11
N LEU A 90 -5.50 16.59 14.88
CA LEU A 90 -4.28 16.14 15.53
C LEU A 90 -3.12 16.19 14.53
N LEU A 91 -2.09 16.97 14.85
CA LEU A 91 -0.87 17.10 14.05
C LEU A 91 0.32 16.51 14.77
N GLY A 92 1.11 15.68 14.10
CA GLY A 92 2.36 15.16 14.65
C GLY A 92 3.39 14.86 13.59
N LYS A 93 4.57 14.43 14.04
CA LYS A 93 5.67 14.02 13.15
C LYS A 93 5.78 12.51 13.09
N PHE A 94 6.01 12.00 11.89
CA PHE A 94 6.35 10.60 11.65
C PHE A 94 7.76 10.56 11.09
N PHE A 95 8.63 9.77 11.71
CA PHE A 95 10.02 9.62 11.31
C PHE A 95 10.23 8.27 10.63
N PHE A 96 11.09 8.25 9.63
CA PHE A 96 11.46 7.10 8.82
C PHE A 96 12.97 6.94 8.90
N ALA A 97 13.48 5.76 9.28
CA ALA A 97 14.91 5.43 9.34
C ALA A 97 15.78 6.22 10.35
N SER A 98 15.63 7.54 10.41
CA SER A 98 16.37 8.47 11.25
C SER A 98 15.54 9.73 11.53
N GLU A 99 16.04 10.64 12.35
CA GLU A 99 15.33 11.89 12.69
C GLU A 99 15.29 12.93 11.55
N ASP A 100 16.12 12.70 10.52
CA ASP A 100 16.27 13.59 9.36
C ASP A 100 15.24 13.30 8.24
N ASP A 101 14.80 12.04 8.09
CA ASP A 101 13.73 11.68 7.16
C ASP A 101 12.40 11.60 7.90
N ARG A 102 11.62 12.68 7.79
CA ARG A 102 10.35 12.83 8.52
C ARG A 102 9.29 13.51 7.68
N GLY A 103 8.04 13.24 8.01
CA GLY A 103 6.88 13.94 7.48
C GLY A 103 5.88 14.30 8.55
N ILE A 104 4.92 15.15 8.18
CA ILE A 104 3.81 15.52 9.05
C ILE A 104 2.64 14.60 8.76
N TYR A 105 2.07 14.02 9.82
CA TYR A 105 0.77 13.36 9.76
C TYR A 105 -0.30 14.27 10.34
N ILE A 106 -1.53 14.10 9.84
CA ILE A 106 -2.72 14.81 10.29
C ILE A 106 -3.82 13.78 10.50
N ILE A 107 -4.54 13.88 11.61
CA ILE A 107 -5.75 13.08 11.85
C ILE A 107 -6.90 14.07 12.05
N GLU A 108 -7.82 14.04 11.10
CA GLU A 108 -9.01 14.87 11.06
C GLU A 108 -10.21 14.09 11.63
N PRO A 109 -11.10 14.75 12.38
CA PRO A 109 -12.35 14.14 12.79
C PRO A 109 -13.20 13.83 11.56
N GLY A 110 -13.78 12.63 11.50
CA GLY A 110 -14.75 12.32 10.45
C GLY A 110 -16.01 13.16 10.63
N HIS A 111 -16.44 13.88 9.60
CA HIS A 111 -17.65 14.71 9.67
C HIS A 111 -18.89 14.07 9.06
N ASP A 112 -18.80 12.81 8.60
CA ASP A 112 -19.92 12.10 8.00
C ASP A 112 -20.75 11.37 9.09
N PRO A 113 -21.98 11.83 9.39
CA PRO A 113 -22.83 11.20 10.39
C PRO A 113 -23.36 9.83 9.93
N ALA A 114 -23.38 9.56 8.62
CA ALA A 114 -23.77 8.24 8.08
C ALA A 114 -22.63 7.21 8.17
N LYS A 115 -21.38 7.66 8.23
CA LYS A 115 -20.17 6.81 8.33
C LYS A 115 -19.50 6.87 9.70
N LYS A 116 -20.28 7.02 10.77
CA LYS A 116 -19.80 6.98 12.17
C LYS A 116 -18.51 7.79 12.41
N PHE A 117 -18.50 9.10 12.25
CA PHE A 117 -17.36 9.98 12.63
C PHE A 117 -15.95 9.41 12.34
N THR A 118 -15.80 8.69 11.22
CA THR A 118 -14.59 7.89 10.96
C THR A 118 -13.40 8.81 10.72
N PRO A 119 -12.29 8.70 11.48
CA PRO A 119 -11.15 9.59 11.34
C PRO A 119 -10.56 9.54 9.93
N ILE A 120 -10.18 10.70 9.41
CA ILE A 120 -9.47 10.82 8.14
C ILE A 120 -7.99 11.05 8.45
N VAL A 121 -7.15 10.11 8.03
CA VAL A 121 -5.72 10.09 8.31
C VAL A 121 -4.95 10.53 7.07
N GLN A 122 -4.10 11.54 7.23
CA GLN A 122 -3.09 11.93 6.26
C GLN A 122 -1.75 11.33 6.68
N THR A 123 -1.28 10.34 5.92
CA THR A 123 -0.02 9.64 6.19
C THR A 123 1.12 10.23 5.36
N PRO A 124 2.26 10.62 5.98
CA PRO A 124 3.46 10.92 5.22
C PRO A 124 4.08 9.64 4.64
N LEU A 125 5.00 9.79 3.69
CA LEU A 125 5.83 8.70 3.16
C LEU A 125 7.31 9.11 3.23
N PRO A 126 8.26 8.15 3.26
CA PRO A 126 9.68 8.46 3.27
C PRO A 126 10.08 9.22 1.99
N ASN A 127 10.99 10.19 2.10
CA ASN A 127 11.27 11.13 1.01
C ASN A 127 11.70 10.44 -0.30
N LEU A 128 12.56 9.42 -0.22
CA LEU A 128 13.04 8.66 -1.38
C LEU A 128 12.08 7.58 -1.87
N PHE A 129 11.00 7.32 -1.13
CA PHE A 129 10.05 6.23 -1.36
C PHE A 129 8.60 6.74 -1.37
N ASN A 130 8.38 8.02 -1.70
CA ASN A 130 7.11 8.72 -1.67
C ASN A 130 6.13 8.33 -2.79
N HIS A 131 6.21 7.09 -3.24
CA HIS A 131 5.44 6.60 -4.37
C HIS A 131 3.95 6.50 -4.02
N PRO A 132 3.03 7.11 -4.80
CA PRO A 132 1.59 7.08 -4.49
C PRO A 132 1.02 5.67 -4.33
N LEU A 133 1.48 4.73 -5.18
CA LEU A 133 1.10 3.31 -5.11
C LEU A 133 1.51 2.57 -3.85
N ASN A 134 2.33 3.15 -2.97
CA ASN A 134 2.70 2.48 -1.72
C ASN A 134 1.55 2.52 -0.69
N ILE A 135 0.37 2.08 -1.12
CA ILE A 135 -0.87 1.93 -0.35
C ILE A 135 -0.61 1.08 0.90
N PRO A 136 0.10 -0.07 0.84
CA PRO A 136 0.36 -0.86 2.05
C PRO A 136 1.09 -0.07 3.14
N LEU A 137 2.13 0.69 2.78
CA LEU A 137 2.83 1.52 3.76
C LEU A 137 1.92 2.61 4.35
N ARG A 138 1.05 3.22 3.54
CA ARG A 138 0.06 4.20 4.04
C ARG A 138 -0.92 3.55 5.02
N ILE A 139 -1.39 2.34 4.76
CA ILE A 139 -2.28 1.59 5.66
C ILE A 139 -1.58 1.28 6.98
N VAL A 140 -0.36 0.73 6.92
CA VAL A 140 0.42 0.42 8.13
C VAL A 140 0.66 1.68 8.96
N ILE A 141 1.09 2.79 8.33
CA ILE A 141 1.28 4.05 9.03
C ILE A 141 -0.03 4.53 9.68
N ALA A 142 -1.15 4.48 8.96
CA ALA A 142 -2.44 4.88 9.52
C ALA A 142 -2.85 3.99 10.71
N GLN A 143 -2.72 2.67 10.61
CA GLN A 143 -2.98 1.74 11.71
C GLN A 143 -2.11 2.04 12.93
N MET A 144 -0.81 2.28 12.73
CA MET A 144 0.11 2.63 13.81
C MET A 144 -0.28 3.95 14.48
N LEU A 145 -0.70 4.95 13.70
CA LEU A 145 -1.16 6.23 14.23
C LEU A 145 -2.43 6.10 15.08
N ILE A 146 -3.41 5.30 14.63
CA ILE A 146 -4.62 5.01 15.40
C ILE A 146 -4.28 4.21 16.67
N ALA A 147 -3.49 3.13 16.55
CA ALA A 147 -3.06 2.33 17.70
C ALA A 147 -2.30 3.17 18.74
N ALA A 148 -1.48 4.13 18.31
CA ALA A 148 -0.78 5.02 19.24
C ALA A 148 -1.74 5.98 19.97
N LEU A 149 -2.83 6.41 19.33
CA LEU A 149 -3.87 7.23 19.97
C LEU A 149 -4.69 6.44 21.00
N ASP A 150 -4.88 5.15 20.76
CA ASP A 150 -5.57 4.23 21.66
C ASP A 150 -4.65 3.69 22.77
N ASP A 151 -3.43 4.25 22.92
CA ASP A 151 -2.38 3.83 23.85
C ASP A 151 -1.90 2.37 23.67
N ASP A 152 -2.22 1.72 22.54
CA ASP A 152 -1.81 0.36 22.17
C ASP A 152 -0.40 0.31 21.54
N MET A 153 0.13 1.47 21.12
CA MET A 153 1.46 1.59 20.55
C MET A 153 2.24 2.76 21.20
N PRO A 154 3.51 2.56 21.61
CA PRO A 154 4.27 3.62 22.25
C PRO A 154 4.68 4.72 21.26
N TYR A 155 4.57 5.97 21.70
CA TYR A 155 5.24 7.10 21.07
C TYR A 155 6.76 7.06 21.32
N ASP A 156 7.50 7.76 20.47
CA ASP A 156 8.94 8.02 20.60
C ASP A 156 9.85 6.77 20.61
N GLN A 157 9.33 5.62 20.15
CA GLN A 157 10.10 4.38 19.96
C GLN A 157 10.28 4.05 18.48
N TRP A 158 11.46 3.53 18.15
CA TRP A 158 11.76 3.03 16.81
C TRP A 158 11.20 1.61 16.63
N ILE A 159 10.30 1.43 15.67
CA ILE A 159 9.57 0.18 15.40
C ILE A 159 9.86 -0.25 13.96
N PRO A 160 10.27 -1.51 13.70
CA PRO A 160 10.46 -2.01 12.34
C PRO A 160 9.13 -2.11 11.59
N VAL A 161 9.12 -1.64 10.35
CA VAL A 161 7.96 -1.63 9.46
C VAL A 161 8.39 -2.01 8.05
N THR A 162 7.54 -2.74 7.34
CA THR A 162 7.72 -3.04 5.92
C THR A 162 6.50 -2.64 5.11
N SER A 163 6.74 -2.25 3.86
CA SER A 163 5.72 -2.05 2.83
C SER A 163 5.51 -3.29 1.95
N LEU A 164 6.26 -4.37 2.21
CA LEU A 164 6.08 -5.65 1.53
C LEU A 164 4.87 -6.35 2.10
N VAL A 165 4.02 -6.86 1.21
CA VAL A 165 2.82 -7.61 1.56
C VAL A 165 3.01 -9.04 1.12
N ARG A 166 2.81 -10.00 2.03
CA ARG A 166 2.82 -11.40 1.64
C ARG A 166 1.67 -11.67 0.69
N ARG A 167 1.88 -12.59 -0.25
CA ARG A 167 0.89 -12.97 -1.27
C ARG A 167 -0.49 -13.24 -0.66
N GLU A 168 -0.53 -14.02 0.42
CA GLU A 168 -1.74 -14.40 1.13
C GLU A 168 -2.50 -13.21 1.74
N ASP A 169 -1.78 -12.15 2.13
CA ASP A 169 -2.35 -10.99 2.82
C ASP A 169 -2.82 -9.89 1.84
N VAL A 170 -2.49 -9.98 0.55
CA VAL A 170 -2.81 -8.93 -0.43
C VAL A 170 -4.31 -8.70 -0.53
N ALA A 171 -5.13 -9.76 -0.54
CA ALA A 171 -6.57 -9.63 -0.66
C ALA A 171 -7.22 -8.97 0.57
N ASP A 172 -6.70 -9.27 1.76
CA ASP A 172 -7.15 -8.72 3.04
C ASP A 172 -6.69 -7.27 3.24
N LEU A 173 -5.60 -6.88 2.58
CA LEU A 173 -5.11 -5.49 2.59
C LEU A 173 -5.86 -4.60 1.59
N PHE A 174 -6.17 -5.11 0.39
CA PHE A 174 -6.89 -4.37 -0.65
C PHE A 174 -8.40 -4.61 -0.57
N VAL A 175 -9.02 -4.11 0.50
CA VAL A 175 -10.47 -4.18 0.71
C VAL A 175 -11.25 -3.16 -0.11
N THR A 176 -12.52 -3.45 -0.39
CA THR A 176 -13.44 -2.53 -1.08
C THR A 176 -14.18 -1.59 -0.12
N ASP A 177 -14.05 -1.79 1.19
CA ASP A 177 -14.64 -0.95 2.24
C ASP A 177 -13.64 -0.68 3.38
N MET A 178 -12.72 0.26 3.14
CA MET A 178 -11.67 0.65 4.08
C MET A 178 -12.22 1.09 5.45
N VAL A 179 -13.34 1.84 5.47
CA VAL A 179 -13.96 2.33 6.71
C VAL A 179 -14.42 1.17 7.59
N SER A 180 -15.18 0.23 7.02
CA SER A 180 -15.72 -0.89 7.81
C SER A 180 -14.62 -1.84 8.28
N THR A 181 -13.55 -2.02 7.50
CA THR A 181 -12.44 -2.92 7.84
C THR A 181 -11.48 -2.31 8.86
N TYR A 182 -11.06 -1.06 8.67
CA TYR A 182 -9.98 -0.46 9.46
C TYR A 182 -10.45 0.60 10.47
N GLY A 183 -11.69 1.07 10.36
CA GLY A 183 -12.21 2.12 11.24
C GLY A 183 -11.61 3.51 10.98
N PHE A 184 -10.94 3.72 9.84
CA PHE A 184 -10.41 5.01 9.39
C PHE A 184 -10.47 5.15 7.87
N GLN A 185 -10.25 6.38 7.38
CA GLN A 185 -9.99 6.67 5.98
C GLN A 185 -8.58 7.24 5.79
N ILE A 186 -8.01 7.07 4.60
CA ILE A 186 -6.77 7.74 4.22
C ILE A 186 -7.13 8.87 3.25
N LYS A 187 -6.78 10.12 3.59
CA LYS A 187 -7.26 11.34 2.88
C LYS A 187 -7.09 11.34 1.35
N ALA A 188 -6.05 10.67 0.85
CA ALA A 188 -5.72 10.61 -0.57
C ALA A 188 -6.21 9.34 -1.30
N LEU A 189 -6.93 8.45 -0.62
CA LEU A 189 -7.42 7.18 -1.16
C LEU A 189 -8.94 7.12 -1.06
N GLY A 190 -9.56 6.48 -2.06
CA GLY A 190 -10.98 6.13 -2.00
C GLY A 190 -11.25 5.06 -0.94
N ASN A 191 -12.52 4.87 -0.59
CA ASN A 191 -12.93 3.80 0.33
C ASN A 191 -12.67 2.40 -0.22
N ASP A 192 -12.71 2.26 -1.55
CA ASP A 192 -12.33 1.04 -2.26
C ASP A 192 -10.84 1.10 -2.63
N LEU A 193 -10.03 0.28 -1.97
CA LEU A 193 -8.58 0.25 -2.17
C LEU A 193 -8.17 -0.44 -3.47
N ARG A 194 -9.01 -1.32 -4.03
CA ARG A 194 -8.77 -1.94 -5.35
C ARG A 194 -8.99 -0.93 -6.45
N GLN A 195 -10.02 -0.10 -6.31
CA GLN A 195 -10.22 1.05 -7.19
C GLN A 195 -9.07 2.04 -7.07
N ALA A 196 -8.66 2.39 -5.83
CA ALA A 196 -7.53 3.30 -5.61
C ALA A 196 -6.22 2.77 -6.23
N LEU A 197 -5.99 1.46 -6.18
CA LEU A 197 -4.86 0.82 -6.85
C LEU A 197 -4.89 1.03 -8.37
N CYS A 198 -6.06 0.97 -9.01
CA CYS A 198 -6.21 1.24 -10.44
C CYS A 198 -6.02 2.74 -10.76
N ASP A 199 -6.66 3.62 -9.99
CA ASP A 199 -6.64 5.07 -10.20
C ASP A 199 -5.23 5.63 -10.12
N LEU A 200 -4.45 5.23 -9.10
CA LEU A 200 -3.08 5.69 -8.91
C LEU A 200 -2.11 5.20 -9.99
N GLN A 201 -2.51 4.19 -10.77
CA GLN A 201 -1.76 3.72 -11.94
C GLN A 201 -2.21 4.38 -13.25
N ASN A 202 -3.27 5.20 -13.20
CA ASN A 202 -3.99 5.72 -14.35
C ASN A 202 -4.51 4.57 -15.23
N ILE A 203 -5.23 3.63 -14.62
CA ILE A 203 -5.92 2.53 -15.29
C ILE A 203 -7.42 2.82 -15.19
N GLN A 204 -8.05 3.08 -16.33
CA GLN A 204 -9.48 3.40 -16.42
C GLN A 204 -10.28 2.11 -16.57
N GLN A 205 -11.48 2.07 -15.98
CA GLN A 205 -12.44 1.02 -16.27
C GLN A 205 -12.77 1.03 -17.77
N GLY A 206 -12.70 -0.12 -18.42
CA GLY A 206 -13.08 -0.25 -19.83
C GLY A 206 -14.55 0.16 -20.00
N ASN A 207 -14.82 0.97 -21.03
CA ASN A 207 -16.19 1.22 -21.51
C ASN A 207 -16.76 -0.03 -22.19
#